data_AF-X1R9F2-F1
#
_entry.id   AF-X1R9F2-F1
#
_cell.length_a   1.000
_cell.length_b   1.000
_cell.length_c   1.000
_cell.angle_alpha   90.00
_cell.angle_beta   90.00
_cell.angle_gamma   90.00
#
_symmetry.space_group_name_H-M   'P 1'
#
loop_
_entity.id
_entity.type
_entity.pdbx_description
1 polymer ?
#
loop_
_entity_poly.entity_id
_entity_poly.type
_entity_poly.pdbx_seq_one_letter_code
_entity_poly.pdbx_strand_id
1 'polypeptide(L)'
;MRKLNEKSPLYAPRRKGDFLFYERVKSDSLDDIALGEIRPIQSLKSFLIPPQERVSQYFASPSFSNKEEKIILGAKSCDLESLKILDSVYSDGDFKDPFYIEARKNIILISS
;
A
#
# COMPACT_ATOMS: atom_id res chain seq x y z
N MET A 1 -13.37 4.02 11.66
CA MET A 1 -12.77 4.25 10.32
C MET A 1 -12.85 5.70 9.83
N ARG A 2 -13.94 6.45 10.05
CA ARG A 2 -14.04 7.89 9.66
C ARG A 2 -12.82 8.73 10.04
N LYS A 3 -12.41 8.70 11.32
CA LYS A 3 -11.23 9.41 11.83
C LYS A 3 -9.88 8.98 11.22
N LEU A 4 -9.79 7.77 10.68
CA LEU A 4 -8.56 7.28 10.02
C LEU A 4 -8.44 7.88 8.62
N ASN A 5 -9.56 7.90 7.87
CA ASN A 5 -9.60 8.44 6.51
C ASN A 5 -9.40 9.97 6.45
N GLU A 6 -9.66 10.67 7.55
CA GLU A 6 -9.42 12.12 7.67
C GLU A 6 -7.93 12.48 7.84
N LYS A 7 -7.11 11.56 8.36
CA LYS A 7 -5.69 11.81 8.64
C LYS A 7 -4.78 11.40 7.49
N SER A 8 -5.03 10.23 6.92
CA SER A 8 -4.20 9.64 5.88
C SER A 8 -5.11 8.89 4.90
N PRO A 9 -4.79 8.84 3.59
CA PRO A 9 -5.52 8.04 2.62
C PRO A 9 -5.72 6.59 3.08
N LEU A 10 -6.98 6.16 3.17
CA LEU A 10 -7.34 4.79 3.50
C LEU A 10 -7.66 4.01 2.22
N TYR A 11 -7.05 2.84 2.07
CA TYR A 11 -7.36 1.87 1.03
C TYR A 11 -7.93 0.62 1.67
N ALA A 12 -8.98 0.06 1.08
CA ALA A 12 -9.65 -1.11 1.61
C ALA A 12 -10.22 -1.99 0.48
N PRO A 13 -10.43 -3.30 0.71
CA PRO A 13 -11.04 -4.19 -0.26
C PRO A 13 -12.49 -3.76 -0.55
N ARG A 14 -12.80 -3.51 -1.82
CA ARG A 14 -14.15 -3.24 -2.30
C ARG A 14 -14.49 -4.15 -3.47
N ARG A 15 -15.76 -4.52 -3.57
CA ARG A 15 -16.25 -5.45 -4.59
C ARG A 15 -16.59 -4.72 -5.88
N LYS A 16 -16.10 -5.27 -6.99
CA LYS A 16 -16.47 -4.89 -8.35
C LYS A 16 -16.72 -6.15 -9.16
N GLY A 17 -18.00 -6.42 -9.44
CA GLY A 17 -18.42 -7.72 -10.00
C GLY A 17 -18.06 -8.85 -9.04
N ASP A 18 -17.39 -9.88 -9.56
CA ASP A 18 -17.01 -11.07 -8.79
C ASP A 18 -15.69 -10.94 -8.04
N PHE A 19 -15.03 -9.77 -8.12
CA PHE A 19 -13.68 -9.59 -7.63
C PHE A 19 -13.55 -8.47 -6.62
N LEU A 20 -12.53 -8.59 -5.77
CA LEU A 20 -12.15 -7.57 -4.80
C LEU A 20 -10.92 -6.81 -5.30
N PHE A 21 -10.93 -5.50 -5.09
CA PHE A 21 -9.82 -4.60 -5.40
C PHE A 21 -9.55 -3.71 -4.20
N TYR A 22 -8.28 -3.34 -4.00
CA TYR A 22 -7.98 -2.28 -3.04
C TYR A 22 -8.33 -0.93 -3.66
N GLU A 23 -9.26 -0.21 -3.03
CA GLU A 23 -9.68 1.10 -3.50
C GLU A 23 -9.56 2.14 -2.39
N ARG A 24 -9.31 3.39 -2.80
CA ARG A 24 -9.32 4.51 -1.87
C ARG A 24 -10.74 4.71 -1.34
N VAL A 25 -10.87 4.67 -0.02
CA VAL A 25 -12.13 4.86 0.68
C VAL A 25 -12.47 6.35 0.71
N LYS A 26 -13.66 6.70 0.22
CA LYS A 26 -14.22 8.06 0.38
C LYS A 26 -15.11 8.11 1.61
N SER A 27 -15.27 9.30 2.21
CA SER A 27 -15.97 9.49 3.50
C SER A 27 -17.42 9.00 3.50
N ASP A 28 -18.06 8.96 2.33
CA ASP A 28 -19.43 8.49 2.05
C ASP A 28 -19.54 6.99 1.78
N SER A 29 -18.43 6.25 1.70
CA SER A 29 -18.38 4.86 1.18
C SER A 29 -17.82 3.83 2.17
N LEU A 30 -17.92 4.10 3.47
CA LEU A 30 -17.33 3.26 4.52
C LEU A 30 -18.04 1.92 4.71
N ASP A 31 -19.31 1.84 4.33
CA ASP A 31 -20.15 0.66 4.54
C ASP A 31 -19.91 -0.45 3.49
N ASP A 32 -19.19 -0.12 2.40
CA ASP A 32 -18.92 -1.03 1.26
C ASP A 32 -17.59 -1.79 1.39
N ILE A 33 -16.97 -1.81 2.57
CA ILE A 33 -15.67 -2.46 2.76
C ILE A 33 -15.87 -3.95 3.04
N ALA A 34 -15.30 -4.80 2.17
CA ALA A 34 -15.41 -6.25 2.24
C ALA A 34 -14.27 -6.89 3.06
N LEU A 35 -14.29 -6.71 4.39
CA LEU A 35 -13.32 -7.36 5.29
C LEU A 35 -13.66 -8.84 5.51
N GLY A 36 -12.63 -9.66 5.73
CA GLY A 36 -12.79 -11.09 6.04
C GLY A 36 -13.11 -11.99 4.84
N GLU A 37 -13.31 -11.41 3.66
CA GLU A 37 -13.59 -12.16 2.43
C GLU A 37 -12.32 -12.64 1.72
N ILE A 38 -12.47 -13.18 0.51
CA ILE A 38 -11.37 -13.58 -0.36
C ILE A 38 -10.39 -12.41 -0.59
N ARG A 39 -9.14 -12.72 -0.95
CA ARG A 39 -8.14 -11.67 -1.18
C ARG A 39 -8.52 -10.81 -2.39
N PRO A 40 -8.21 -9.50 -2.36
CA PRO A 40 -8.18 -8.70 -3.58
C PRO A 40 -7.30 -9.33 -4.65
N ILE A 41 -7.69 -9.19 -5.92
CA ILE A 41 -6.85 -9.64 -7.04
C ILE A 41 -5.53 -8.88 -7.03
N GLN A 42 -5.60 -7.57 -6.77
CA GLN A 42 -4.42 -6.72 -6.67
C GLN A 42 -3.57 -7.13 -5.48
N SER A 43 -2.31 -7.46 -5.75
CA SER A 43 -1.35 -7.75 -4.68
C SER A 43 -1.02 -6.49 -3.88
N LEU A 44 -0.85 -6.66 -2.56
CA LEU A 44 -0.41 -5.61 -1.65
C LEU A 44 0.93 -4.98 -2.08
N LYS A 45 1.77 -5.73 -2.79
CA LYS A 45 3.08 -5.28 -3.30
C LYS A 45 2.98 -4.02 -4.17
N SER A 46 1.87 -3.83 -4.88
CA SER A 46 1.64 -2.67 -5.75
C SER A 46 1.60 -1.33 -4.99
N PHE A 47 1.36 -1.33 -3.67
CA PHE A 47 1.45 -0.14 -2.84
C PHE A 47 2.88 0.29 -2.51
N LEU A 48 3.82 -0.65 -2.59
CA LEU A 48 5.25 -0.47 -2.30
C LEU A 48 6.07 -0.32 -3.57
N ILE A 49 5.74 -1.11 -4.59
CA ILE A 49 6.41 -1.16 -5.89
C ILE A 49 5.34 -0.90 -6.96
N PRO A 50 5.01 0.39 -7.21
CA PRO A 50 4.00 0.73 -8.20
C PRO A 50 4.51 0.41 -9.62
N PRO A 51 3.60 0.25 -10.60
CA PRO A 51 3.99 0.00 -12.00
C PRO A 51 4.88 1.08 -12.60
N GLN A 52 4.76 2.32 -12.11
CA GLN A 52 5.56 3.46 -12.51
C GLN A 52 5.87 4.34 -11.30
N GLU A 53 7.11 4.79 -11.21
CA GLU A 53 7.62 5.66 -10.15
C GLU A 53 8.41 6.80 -10.78
N ARG A 54 8.19 8.04 -10.33
CA ARG A 54 9.02 9.16 -10.77
C ARG A 54 10.31 9.19 -9.94
N VAL A 55 11.42 8.83 -10.56
CA VAL A 55 12.72 8.74 -9.87
C VAL A 55 13.52 10.04 -9.84
N SER A 56 13.27 10.95 -10.79
CA SER A 56 13.95 12.25 -10.90
C SER A 56 13.16 13.20 -11.80
N GLN A 57 13.55 14.48 -11.80
CA GLN A 57 13.10 15.51 -12.73
C GLN A 57 14.32 16.26 -13.25
N TYR A 58 14.23 16.79 -14.48
CA TYR A 58 15.34 17.53 -15.08
C TYR A 58 15.73 18.72 -14.19
N PHE A 59 17.03 18.89 -13.94
CA PHE A 59 17.59 19.91 -13.05
C PHE A 59 17.14 19.83 -11.57
N ALA A 60 16.59 18.69 -11.13
CA ALA A 60 16.26 18.43 -9.74
C ALA A 60 17.07 17.26 -9.19
N SER A 61 17.51 17.37 -7.93
CA SER A 61 18.04 16.22 -7.21
C SER A 61 16.96 15.14 -7.08
N PRO A 62 17.31 13.85 -7.17
CA PRO A 62 16.35 12.78 -6.93
C PRO A 62 15.77 12.95 -5.52
N SER A 63 14.43 12.93 -5.43
CA SER A 63 13.71 13.10 -4.19
C SER A 63 12.97 11.80 -3.89
N PHE A 64 13.51 11.06 -2.93
CA PHE A 64 12.95 9.79 -2.47
C PHE A 64 11.85 10.00 -1.41
N SER A 65 11.87 11.15 -0.73
CA SER A 65 11.15 11.47 0.52
C SER A 65 9.70 11.95 0.36
N ASN A 66 9.12 11.94 -0.84
CA ASN A 66 7.77 12.46 -1.10
C ASN A 66 6.69 11.36 -1.14
N LYS A 67 6.82 10.32 -0.32
CA LYS A 67 5.81 9.26 -0.23
C LYS A 67 4.73 9.65 0.76
N GLU A 68 3.50 9.80 0.27
CA GLU A 68 2.33 10.05 1.12
C GLU A 68 2.10 8.86 2.08
N GLU A 69 1.94 9.16 3.37
CA GLU A 69 1.53 8.14 4.35
C GLU A 69 0.14 7.61 4.00
N LYS A 70 -0.03 6.29 3.95
CA LYS A 70 -1.31 5.66 3.62
C LYS A 70 -1.60 4.45 4.48
N ILE A 71 -2.89 4.22 4.71
CA ILE A 71 -3.39 3.09 5.49
C ILE A 71 -3.97 2.07 4.50
N ILE A 72 -3.48 0.83 4.54
CA ILE A 72 -4.10 -0.28 3.82
C ILE A 72 -4.77 -1.20 4.82
N LEU A 73 -6.07 -1.35 4.67
CA LEU A 73 -6.91 -2.19 5.47
C LEU A 73 -7.21 -3.49 4.73
N GLY A 74 -7.24 -4.62 5.44
CA GLY A 74 -7.57 -5.92 4.88
C GLY A 74 -6.39 -6.67 4.29
N ALA A 75 -5.16 -6.33 4.71
CA ALA A 75 -3.96 -7.08 4.32
C ALA A 75 -4.10 -8.54 4.78
N LYS A 76 -3.87 -9.50 3.87
CA LYS A 76 -3.97 -10.92 4.20
C LYS A 76 -2.66 -11.42 4.81
N SER A 77 -2.74 -12.45 5.65
CA SER A 77 -1.56 -13.06 6.28
C SER A 77 -0.48 -13.46 5.27
N CYS A 78 -0.87 -14.04 4.13
CA CYS A 78 0.07 -14.38 3.05
C CYS A 78 0.74 -13.15 2.43
N ASP A 79 0.04 -12.00 2.35
CA ASP A 79 0.65 -10.76 1.90
C ASP A 79 1.69 -10.28 2.92
N LEU A 80 1.37 -10.33 4.21
CA LEU A 80 2.29 -9.96 5.30
C LEU A 80 3.55 -10.84 5.34
N GLU A 81 3.41 -12.14 5.08
CA GLU A 81 4.57 -13.02 4.98
C GLU A 81 5.42 -12.68 3.74
N SER A 82 4.76 -12.43 2.60
CA SER A 82 5.46 -12.01 1.39
C SER A 82 6.18 -10.66 1.54
N LEU A 83 5.71 -9.79 2.43
CA LEU A 83 6.38 -8.53 2.74
C LEU A 83 7.73 -8.74 3.42
N LYS A 84 7.89 -9.76 4.27
CA LYS A 84 9.20 -10.07 4.89
C LYS A 84 10.26 -10.41 3.84
N ILE A 85 9.85 -11.13 2.80
CA ILE A 85 10.73 -11.45 1.67
C ILE A 85 11.12 -10.17 0.93
N LEU A 86 10.18 -9.27 0.69
CA LEU A 86 10.46 -7.97 0.07
C LEU A 86 11.37 -7.11 0.95
N ASP A 87 11.13 -7.06 2.26
CA ASP A 87 11.97 -6.33 3.22
C ASP A 87 13.41 -6.87 3.17
N SER A 88 13.58 -8.19 3.14
CA SER A 88 14.89 -8.83 2.99
C SER A 88 15.60 -8.44 1.69
N VAL A 89 14.89 -8.45 0.55
CA VAL A 89 15.46 -8.14 -0.76
C VAL A 89 15.80 -6.65 -0.91
N TYR A 90 14.90 -5.76 -0.50
CA TYR A 90 14.97 -4.33 -0.82
C TYR A 90 15.51 -3.46 0.32
N SER A 91 15.53 -3.95 1.57
CA SER A 91 15.97 -3.18 2.75
C SER A 91 17.20 -3.76 3.44
N ASP A 92 17.31 -5.08 3.51
CA ASP A 92 18.36 -5.77 4.28
C ASP A 92 19.53 -6.26 3.43
N GLY A 93 19.37 -6.35 2.11
CA GLY A 93 20.43 -6.76 1.18
C GLY A 93 21.53 -5.71 0.98
N ASP A 94 22.57 -6.10 0.24
CA ASP A 94 23.73 -5.25 -0.09
C ASP A 94 23.34 -4.01 -0.91
N PHE A 95 22.28 -4.13 -1.72
CA PHE A 95 21.73 -3.05 -2.53
C PHE A 95 20.34 -2.69 -2.04
N LYS A 96 20.25 -1.55 -1.36
CA LYS A 96 19.01 -1.03 -0.78
C LYS A 96 18.26 -0.18 -1.78
N ASP A 97 16.96 -0.43 -1.93
CA ASP A 97 16.10 0.41 -2.76
C ASP A 97 15.48 1.54 -1.90
N PRO A 98 15.91 2.80 -2.10
CA PRO A 98 15.42 3.92 -1.30
C PRO A 98 13.93 4.20 -1.52
N PHE A 99 13.37 3.90 -2.71
CA PHE A 99 11.94 4.11 -3.00
C PHE A 99 11.08 3.09 -2.26
N TYR A 100 11.51 1.82 -2.25
CA TYR A 100 10.85 0.77 -1.47
C TYR A 100 10.87 1.10 0.02
N ILE A 101 12.05 1.41 0.57
CA ILE A 101 12.23 1.72 1.99
C ILE A 101 11.34 2.87 2.41
N GLU A 102 11.28 3.94 1.61
CA GLU A 102 10.45 5.09 1.93
C GLU A 102 8.96 4.77 1.80
N ALA A 103 8.54 4.01 0.79
CA ALA A 103 7.16 3.55 0.68
C ALA A 103 6.76 2.64 1.86
N ARG A 104 7.69 1.80 2.33
CA ARG A 104 7.50 0.85 3.44
C ARG A 104 7.39 1.54 4.80
N LYS A 105 8.10 2.66 5.00
CA LYS A 105 7.98 3.51 6.19
C LYS A 105 6.65 4.25 6.23
N ASN A 106 6.14 4.66 5.07
CA ASN A 106 4.93 5.47 4.93
C ASN A 106 3.66 4.62 4.71
N ILE A 107 3.66 3.35 5.11
CA ILE A 107 2.48 2.47 5.00
C ILE A 107 2.10 1.88 6.35
N ILE A 108 0.83 2.03 6.70
CA ILE A 108 0.21 1.39 7.87
C ILE A 108 -0.64 0.23 7.36
N LEU A 109 -0.32 -0.98 7.77
CA LEU A 109 -1.05 -2.19 7.37
C LEU A 109 -1.94 -2.66 8.52
N ILE A 110 -3.22 -2.84 8.24
CA ILE A 110 -4.19 -3.43 9.17
C ILE A 110 -4.67 -4.75 8.58
N SER A 111 -4.31 -5.86 9.23
CA SER A 111 -4.67 -7.21 8.79
C SER A 111 -6.16 -7.50 9.01
N SER A 112 -6.74 -8.38 8.17
CA SER A 112 -8.08 -8.96 8.37
C SER A 112 -8.06 -10.48 8.30
#